data_AF-A0A916H4S6-F1
#
_entry.id   AF-A0A916H4S6-F1
#
_cell.length_a   1.000
_cell.length_b   1.000
_cell.length_c   1.000
_cell.angle_alpha   90.00
_cell.angle_beta   90.00
_cell.angle_gamma   90.00
#
_symmetry.space_group_name_H-M   'P 1'
#
loop_
_entity.id
_entity.type
_entity.pdbx_description
1 polymer ?
#
loop_
_entity_poly.entity_id
_entity_poly.type
_entity_poly.pdbx_seq_one_letter_code
_entity_poly.pdbx_strand_id
1 'polypeptide(L)'
;MKSLGEALKAVKDHRSPQGKRHELSALLVFMCTGMLCGSRSLQALTTWGKRQERALLAAMGFPRGKSPGYGTLQRTVSRLDVESFEEALSAWGQAILKEHGRGGLSALAMDGKVLKGSAAGELPGVHLLAVLSHELGLSLKQGEVPSTTNEHKASLRLLEGLNLTNQVITADAAFMQRDVCQMIIRAQGHYLIVLKDNQPPPTRRVSNASQSES
;
A
#
# COMPACT_ATOMS: atom_id res chain seq x y z
N MET A 1 -11.82 12.54 11.18
CA MET A 1 -11.42 11.54 10.16
C MET A 1 -12.60 10.98 9.35
N LYS A 2 -12.40 10.64 8.06
CA LYS A 2 -13.34 9.79 7.30
C LYS A 2 -13.15 8.31 7.67
N SER A 3 -14.23 7.54 7.70
CA SER A 3 -14.14 6.07 7.80
C SER A 3 -13.52 5.47 6.53
N LEU A 4 -13.00 4.23 6.62
CA LEU A 4 -12.50 3.50 5.45
C LEU A 4 -13.58 3.38 4.36
N GLY A 5 -14.82 3.08 4.74
CA GLY A 5 -15.92 2.98 3.79
C GLY A 5 -16.23 4.29 3.06
N GLU A 6 -16.06 5.44 3.72
CA GLU A 6 -16.20 6.75 3.08
C GLU A 6 -15.04 7.07 2.15
N ALA A 7 -13.80 6.71 2.52
CA ALA A 7 -12.65 6.86 1.64
C ALA A 7 -12.81 6.03 0.36
N LEU A 8 -13.26 4.78 0.50
CA LEU A 8 -13.47 3.86 -0.62
C LEU A 8 -14.62 4.26 -1.57
N LYS A 9 -15.40 5.29 -1.26
CA LYS A 9 -16.36 5.88 -2.22
C LYS A 9 -15.67 6.65 -3.35
N ALA A 10 -14.40 7.05 -3.17
CA ALA A 10 -13.63 7.72 -4.22
C ALA A 10 -13.17 6.77 -5.34
N VAL A 11 -13.27 5.45 -5.12
CA VAL A 11 -12.85 4.43 -6.09
C VAL A 11 -13.79 4.42 -7.29
N LYS A 12 -13.21 4.49 -8.49
CA LYS A 12 -13.99 4.48 -9.75
C LYS A 12 -14.63 3.10 -9.97
N ASP A 13 -15.94 3.09 -10.26
CA ASP A 13 -16.70 1.86 -10.44
C ASP A 13 -16.98 1.54 -11.92
N HIS A 14 -16.07 0.78 -12.54
CA HIS A 14 -16.15 0.31 -13.93
C HIS A 14 -17.08 -0.89 -14.15
N ARG A 15 -17.80 -1.35 -13.12
CA ARG A 15 -18.77 -2.44 -13.29
C ARG A 15 -19.94 -1.93 -14.16
N SER A 16 -20.50 -2.81 -14.99
CA SER A 16 -21.67 -2.46 -15.82
C SER A 16 -22.83 -1.96 -14.95
N PRO A 17 -23.56 -0.89 -15.33
CA PRO A 17 -24.75 -0.44 -14.62
C PRO A 17 -25.82 -1.52 -14.50
N GLN A 18 -25.93 -2.38 -15.51
CA GLN A 18 -26.85 -3.52 -15.52
C GLN A 18 -26.38 -4.56 -14.49
N GLY A 19 -27.02 -4.58 -13.33
CA GLY A 19 -26.78 -5.57 -12.27
C GLY A 19 -25.98 -5.06 -11.07
N LYS A 20 -25.78 -3.74 -10.90
CA LYS A 20 -25.24 -3.16 -9.66
C LYS A 20 -26.26 -3.32 -8.52
N ARG A 21 -26.15 -4.43 -7.77
CA ARG A 21 -26.94 -4.69 -6.55
C ARG A 21 -26.33 -4.14 -5.28
N HIS A 22 -25.03 -3.89 -5.31
CA HIS A 22 -24.24 -3.44 -4.16
C HIS A 22 -23.31 -2.32 -4.58
N GLU A 23 -23.24 -1.28 -3.75
CA GLU A 23 -22.24 -0.23 -3.84
C GLU A 23 -20.83 -0.81 -3.85
N LEU A 24 -19.94 -0.21 -4.64
CA LEU A 24 -18.55 -0.68 -4.73
C LEU A 24 -17.86 -0.58 -3.37
N SER A 25 -18.00 0.56 -2.70
CA SER A 25 -17.43 0.80 -1.36
C SER A 25 -17.86 -0.25 -0.34
N ALA A 26 -19.14 -0.65 -0.33
CA ALA A 26 -19.66 -1.70 0.55
C ALA A 26 -18.99 -3.07 0.28
N LEU A 27 -18.78 -3.42 -1.00
CA LEU A 27 -18.08 -4.65 -1.37
C LEU A 27 -16.60 -4.60 -0.98
N LEU A 28 -15.94 -3.47 -1.16
CA LEU A 28 -14.54 -3.29 -0.77
C LEU A 28 -14.38 -3.39 0.75
N VAL A 29 -15.24 -2.70 1.53
CA VAL A 29 -15.27 -2.83 2.99
C VAL A 29 -15.49 -4.28 3.42
N PHE A 30 -16.45 -4.97 2.81
CA PHE A 30 -16.69 -6.40 3.09
C PHE A 30 -15.46 -7.27 2.85
N MET A 31 -14.75 -7.06 1.73
CA MET A 31 -13.54 -7.80 1.42
C MET A 31 -12.41 -7.47 2.40
N CYS A 32 -12.18 -6.19 2.72
CA CYS A 32 -11.20 -5.77 3.72
C CYS A 32 -11.47 -6.40 5.08
N THR A 33 -12.70 -6.31 5.59
CA THR A 33 -13.09 -6.91 6.88
C THR A 33 -12.87 -8.42 6.88
N GLY A 34 -13.30 -9.12 5.83
CA GLY A 34 -13.10 -10.56 5.73
C GLY A 34 -11.62 -10.96 5.67
N MET A 35 -10.78 -10.17 4.99
CA MET A 35 -9.33 -10.39 4.95
C MET A 35 -8.68 -10.16 6.31
N LEU A 36 -9.11 -9.14 7.07
CA LEU A 36 -8.66 -8.91 8.45
C LEU A 36 -9.05 -10.07 9.37
N CYS A 37 -10.18 -10.73 9.11
CA CYS A 37 -10.58 -11.98 9.77
C CYS A 37 -9.86 -13.23 9.22
N GLY A 38 -8.83 -13.09 8.37
CA GLY A 38 -8.02 -14.19 7.85
C GLY A 38 -8.55 -14.86 6.57
N SER A 39 -9.58 -14.31 5.93
CA SER A 39 -10.09 -14.85 4.65
C SER A 39 -9.17 -14.46 3.50
N ARG A 40 -8.37 -15.41 3.01
CA ARG A 40 -7.34 -15.17 1.97
C ARG A 40 -7.74 -15.55 0.54
N SER A 41 -9.03 -15.85 0.30
CA SER A 41 -9.53 -16.15 -1.06
C SER A 41 -10.97 -15.68 -1.24
N LEU A 42 -11.42 -15.51 -2.49
CA LEU A 42 -12.80 -15.14 -2.79
C LEU A 42 -13.82 -16.18 -2.28
N GLN A 43 -13.43 -17.46 -2.29
CA GLN A 43 -14.24 -18.55 -1.72
C GLN A 43 -14.31 -18.44 -0.20
N ALA A 44 -13.18 -18.16 0.46
CA ALA A 44 -13.14 -17.93 1.90
C ALA A 44 -13.99 -16.72 2.30
N LEU A 45 -13.90 -15.61 1.57
CA LEU A 45 -14.72 -14.40 1.78
C LEU A 45 -16.21 -14.69 1.61
N THR A 46 -16.59 -15.46 0.59
CA THR A 46 -17.99 -15.87 0.38
C THR A 46 -18.49 -16.72 1.55
N THR A 47 -17.65 -17.65 2.04
CA THR A 47 -17.98 -18.52 3.18
C THR A 47 -18.09 -17.71 4.48
N TRP A 48 -17.14 -16.81 4.71
CA TRP A 48 -17.13 -15.90 5.86
C TRP A 48 -18.37 -15.02 5.88
N GLY A 49 -18.75 -14.43 4.75
CA GLY A 49 -19.93 -13.57 4.63
C GLY A 49 -21.24 -14.28 4.93
N LYS A 50 -21.37 -15.56 4.55
CA LYS A 50 -22.54 -16.40 4.87
C LYS A 50 -22.70 -16.66 6.37
N ARG A 51 -21.63 -16.53 7.16
CA ARG A 51 -21.62 -16.74 8.61
C ARG A 51 -21.87 -15.45 9.41
N GLN A 52 -21.96 -14.30 8.73
CA GLN A 52 -22.15 -13.01 9.41
C GLN A 52 -23.62 -12.76 9.72
N GLU A 53 -23.86 -12.06 10.83
CA GLU A 53 -25.19 -11.60 11.19
C GLU A 53 -25.72 -10.56 10.18
N ARG A 54 -27.04 -10.54 10.01
CA ARG A 54 -27.72 -9.59 9.11
C ARG A 54 -27.43 -8.14 9.48
N ALA A 55 -27.35 -7.84 10.78
CA ALA A 55 -27.07 -6.49 11.28
C ALA A 55 -25.66 -6.03 10.89
N LEU A 56 -24.66 -6.90 11.04
CA LEU A 56 -23.28 -6.61 10.63
C LEU A 56 -23.17 -6.38 9.11
N LEU A 57 -23.85 -7.22 8.31
CA LEU A 57 -23.94 -7.01 6.87
C LEU A 57 -24.61 -5.68 6.52
N ALA A 58 -25.68 -5.30 7.22
CA ALA A 58 -26.32 -4.00 7.02
C ALA A 58 -25.37 -2.83 7.34
N ALA A 59 -24.62 -2.93 8.46
CA ALA A 59 -23.63 -1.92 8.86
C ALA A 59 -22.49 -1.77 7.82
N MET A 60 -22.12 -2.84 7.11
CA MET A 60 -21.13 -2.79 6.03
C MET A 60 -21.68 -2.25 4.69
N GLY A 61 -22.96 -1.85 4.64
CA GLY A 61 -23.58 -1.32 3.41
C GLY A 61 -24.35 -2.35 2.58
N PHE A 62 -24.84 -3.43 3.22
CA PHE A 62 -25.75 -4.41 2.58
C PHE A 62 -27.14 -4.32 3.23
N PRO A 63 -28.03 -3.38 2.82
CA PRO A 63 -29.27 -3.07 3.54
C PRO A 63 -30.21 -4.26 3.73
N ARG A 64 -30.15 -5.25 2.83
CA ARG A 64 -30.96 -6.48 2.90
C ARG A 64 -30.37 -7.55 3.83
N GLY A 65 -29.24 -7.28 4.49
CA GLY A 65 -28.51 -8.23 5.33
C GLY A 65 -28.07 -9.48 4.56
N LYS A 66 -27.75 -9.34 3.27
CA LYS A 66 -27.34 -10.46 2.40
C LYS A 66 -25.91 -10.27 1.93
N SER A 67 -25.06 -11.24 2.24
CA SER A 67 -23.67 -11.30 1.77
C SER A 67 -23.61 -11.37 0.24
N PRO A 68 -22.61 -10.74 -0.40
CA PRO A 68 -22.35 -10.95 -1.81
C PRO A 68 -21.95 -12.41 -2.07
N GLY A 69 -22.30 -12.91 -3.25
CA GLY A 69 -21.87 -14.23 -3.73
C GLY A 69 -20.52 -14.16 -4.44
N TYR A 70 -19.90 -15.33 -4.64
CA TYR A 70 -18.59 -15.48 -5.29
C TYR A 70 -18.49 -14.72 -6.62
N GLY A 71 -19.45 -14.90 -7.53
CA GLY A 71 -19.43 -14.22 -8.84
C GLY A 71 -19.51 -12.69 -8.74
N THR A 72 -20.14 -12.14 -7.70
CA THR A 72 -20.14 -10.69 -7.45
C THR A 72 -18.76 -10.22 -7.01
N LEU A 73 -18.12 -10.94 -6.09
CA LEU A 73 -16.77 -10.61 -5.63
C LEU A 73 -15.75 -10.73 -6.78
N GLN A 74 -15.81 -11.82 -7.55
CA GLN A 74 -14.95 -12.04 -8.71
C GLN A 74 -15.08 -10.91 -9.73
N ARG A 75 -16.30 -10.55 -10.16
CA ARG A 75 -16.51 -9.43 -11.09
C ARG A 75 -16.03 -8.09 -10.54
N THR A 76 -16.11 -7.91 -9.22
CA THR A 76 -15.68 -6.68 -8.56
C THR A 76 -14.16 -6.56 -8.61
N VAL A 77 -13.42 -7.61 -8.21
CA VAL A 77 -11.95 -7.61 -8.25
C VAL A 77 -11.43 -7.54 -9.68
N SER A 78 -12.02 -8.29 -10.62
CA SER A 78 -11.58 -8.30 -12.03
C SER A 78 -11.80 -6.98 -12.78
N ARG A 79 -12.59 -6.05 -12.22
CA ARG A 79 -12.87 -4.73 -12.82
C ARG A 79 -12.48 -3.59 -11.89
N LEU A 80 -11.76 -3.89 -10.81
CA LEU A 80 -11.35 -2.89 -9.85
C LEU A 80 -10.35 -1.95 -10.53
N ASP A 81 -10.62 -0.65 -10.42
CA ASP A 81 -9.66 0.37 -10.78
C ASP A 81 -8.56 0.42 -9.72
N VAL A 82 -7.42 -0.21 -10.00
CA VAL A 82 -6.33 -0.38 -9.02
C VAL A 82 -5.75 0.98 -8.62
N GLU A 83 -5.58 1.88 -9.58
CA GLU A 83 -5.02 3.22 -9.34
C GLU A 83 -5.89 4.04 -8.38
N SER A 84 -7.19 4.21 -8.65
CA SER A 84 -8.07 4.95 -7.73
C SER A 84 -8.29 4.24 -6.40
N PHE A 85 -8.16 2.91 -6.35
CA PHE A 85 -8.19 2.17 -5.08
C PHE A 85 -6.96 2.48 -4.22
N GLU A 86 -5.77 2.43 -4.81
CA GLU A 86 -4.51 2.75 -4.12
C GLU A 86 -4.48 4.21 -3.67
N GLU A 87 -4.91 5.14 -4.52
CA GLU A 87 -5.03 6.57 -4.18
C GLU A 87 -5.98 6.78 -2.99
N ALA A 88 -7.17 6.16 -3.02
CA ALA A 88 -8.15 6.29 -1.94
C ALA A 88 -7.63 5.74 -0.62
N LEU A 89 -6.97 4.58 -0.64
CA LEU A 89 -6.40 3.95 0.54
C LEU A 89 -5.20 4.73 1.10
N SER A 90 -4.32 5.22 0.22
CA SER A 90 -3.18 6.06 0.57
C SER A 90 -3.63 7.35 1.22
N ALA A 91 -4.58 8.08 0.61
CA ALA A 91 -5.10 9.33 1.15
C ALA A 91 -5.74 9.12 2.54
N TRP A 92 -6.45 8.01 2.73
CA TRP A 92 -7.03 7.65 4.02
C TRP A 92 -5.95 7.34 5.07
N GLY A 93 -4.93 6.55 4.72
CA GLY A 93 -3.81 6.23 5.61
C GLY A 93 -3.00 7.47 6.01
N GLN A 94 -2.74 8.37 5.06
CA GLN A 94 -2.06 9.64 5.33
C GLN A 94 -2.88 10.53 6.28
N ALA A 95 -4.21 10.55 6.12
CA ALA A 95 -5.08 11.29 7.04
C ALA A 95 -5.03 10.71 8.47
N ILE A 96 -4.95 9.38 8.62
CA ILE A 96 -4.75 8.74 9.93
C ILE A 96 -3.41 9.14 10.53
N LEU A 97 -2.32 9.04 9.77
CA LEU A 97 -0.98 9.43 10.24
C LEU A 97 -0.95 10.88 10.71
N LYS A 98 -1.60 11.78 9.97
CA LYS A 98 -1.65 13.20 10.34
C LYS A 98 -2.41 13.44 11.66
N GLU A 99 -3.47 12.68 11.90
CA GLU A 99 -4.36 12.89 13.05
C GLU A 99 -3.91 12.13 14.31
N HIS A 100 -3.30 10.95 14.14
CA HIS A 100 -2.96 10.02 15.23
C HIS A 100 -1.46 9.67 15.31
N GLY A 101 -0.65 10.17 14.37
CA GLY A 101 0.78 9.96 14.38
C GLY A 101 1.38 10.47 15.68
N ARG A 102 2.36 9.74 16.22
CA ARG A 102 2.97 10.01 17.54
C ARG A 102 3.71 11.35 17.69
N GLY A 103 3.65 12.22 16.69
CA GLY A 103 4.45 13.44 16.61
C GLY A 103 5.92 13.14 16.37
N GLY A 104 6.61 14.02 15.64
CA GLY A 104 8.00 13.79 15.25
C GLY A 104 8.14 12.97 13.96
N LEU A 105 9.29 12.30 13.80
CA LEU A 105 9.63 11.55 12.59
C LEU A 105 8.91 10.20 12.54
N SER A 106 8.09 9.96 11.52
CA SER A 106 7.48 8.64 11.27
C SER A 106 8.28 7.88 10.19
N ALA A 107 8.51 6.59 10.44
CA ALA A 107 9.31 5.76 9.55
C ALA A 107 8.46 5.16 8.42
N LEU A 108 8.97 5.21 7.20
CA LEU A 108 8.42 4.55 6.02
C LEU A 108 9.45 3.54 5.46
N ALA A 109 9.07 2.28 5.27
CA ALA A 109 9.89 1.31 4.56
C ALA A 109 9.68 1.41 3.05
N MET A 110 10.75 1.41 2.27
CA MET A 110 10.70 1.16 0.84
C MET A 110 11.29 -0.22 0.55
N ASP A 111 10.47 -1.11 -0.01
CA ASP A 111 10.81 -2.54 -0.19
C ASP A 111 10.24 -3.11 -1.49
N GLY A 112 11.04 -3.95 -2.16
CA GLY A 112 10.68 -4.66 -3.39
C GLY A 112 10.22 -6.08 -3.10
N LYS A 113 9.03 -6.46 -3.57
CA LYS A 113 8.47 -7.81 -3.41
C LYS A 113 7.97 -8.39 -4.72
N VAL A 114 8.39 -9.61 -5.00
CA VAL A 114 7.81 -10.42 -6.07
C VAL A 114 6.55 -11.12 -5.56
N LEU A 115 5.42 -10.87 -6.23
CA LEU A 115 4.14 -11.50 -5.91
C LEU A 115 4.18 -12.98 -6.28
N LYS A 116 4.24 -13.85 -5.27
CA LYS A 116 4.22 -15.31 -5.48
C LYS A 116 2.91 -15.73 -6.16
N GLY A 117 3.03 -16.56 -7.19
CA GLY A 117 1.87 -17.09 -7.95
C GLY A 117 1.32 -16.13 -9.02
N SER A 118 1.97 -14.99 -9.28
CA SER A 118 1.60 -14.07 -10.36
C SER A 118 2.21 -14.42 -11.72
N ALA A 119 3.19 -15.33 -11.75
CA ALA A 119 3.77 -15.82 -13.00
C ALA A 119 2.72 -16.60 -13.82
N ALA A 120 2.68 -16.38 -15.13
CA ALA A 120 1.74 -17.01 -16.03
C ALA A 120 2.45 -17.50 -17.30
N GLY A 121 2.64 -18.82 -17.40
CA GLY A 121 3.43 -19.40 -18.48
C GLY A 121 4.87 -18.88 -18.46
N GLU A 122 5.28 -18.22 -19.54
CA GLU A 122 6.61 -17.60 -19.68
C GLU A 122 6.70 -16.19 -19.07
N LEU A 123 5.57 -15.61 -18.62
CA LEU A 123 5.58 -14.28 -18.01
C LEU A 123 6.20 -14.35 -16.60
N PRO A 124 7.24 -13.54 -16.31
CA PRO A 124 7.84 -13.49 -14.99
C PRO A 124 6.82 -12.99 -13.96
N GLY A 125 7.05 -13.36 -12.69
CA GLY A 125 6.22 -12.87 -11.59
C GLY A 125 6.27 -11.35 -11.49
N VAL A 126 5.12 -10.75 -11.17
CA VAL A 126 4.98 -9.31 -10.97
C VAL A 126 5.85 -8.87 -9.80
N HIS A 127 6.74 -7.93 -10.06
CA HIS A 127 7.61 -7.34 -9.06
C HIS A 127 7.06 -5.96 -8.67
N LEU A 128 6.75 -5.77 -7.40
CA LEU A 128 6.22 -4.52 -6.86
C LEU A 128 7.25 -3.85 -5.96
N LEU A 129 7.39 -2.54 -6.07
CA LEU A 129 8.07 -1.70 -5.09
C LEU A 129 7.01 -0.92 -4.31
N ALA A 130 7.10 -0.91 -2.97
CA ALA A 130 6.12 -0.25 -2.12
C ALA A 130 6.79 0.63 -1.06
N VAL A 131 6.11 1.74 -0.72
CA VAL A 131 6.39 2.59 0.44
C VAL A 131 5.35 2.28 1.52
N LEU A 132 5.78 1.66 2.61
CA LEU A 132 4.96 1.19 3.72
C LEU A 132 5.17 2.06 4.95
N SER A 133 4.10 2.51 5.61
CA SER A 133 4.19 3.09 6.94
C SER A 133 4.44 2.01 7.99
N HIS A 134 5.52 2.14 8.77
CA HIS A 134 5.80 1.25 9.91
C HIS A 134 4.76 1.41 11.03
N GLU A 135 4.24 2.62 11.21
CA GLU A 135 3.29 2.95 12.26
C GLU A 135 1.89 2.36 11.99
N LEU A 136 1.44 2.40 10.73
CA LEU A 136 0.13 1.86 10.35
C LEU A 136 0.17 0.43 9.82
N GLY A 137 1.35 -0.06 9.41
CA GLY A 137 1.46 -1.29 8.63
C GLY A 137 0.74 -1.21 7.28
N LEU A 138 0.61 -0.01 6.69
CA LEU A 138 -0.16 0.27 5.48
C LEU A 138 0.73 0.79 4.36
N SER A 139 0.49 0.30 3.13
CA SER A 139 1.19 0.77 1.93
C SER A 139 0.63 2.14 1.52
N LEU A 140 1.48 3.16 1.57
CA LEU A 140 1.13 4.53 1.16
C LEU A 140 1.24 4.72 -0.34
N LYS A 141 2.14 3.99 -1.00
CA LYS A 141 2.24 4.00 -2.46
C LYS A 141 2.94 2.74 -2.91
N GLN A 142 2.54 2.19 -4.04
CA GLN A 142 3.23 1.07 -4.66
C GLN A 142 3.25 1.23 -6.17
N GLY A 143 4.14 0.51 -6.82
CA GLY A 143 4.25 0.51 -8.27
C GLY A 143 4.94 -0.74 -8.78
N GLU A 144 4.54 -1.21 -9.94
CA GLU A 144 5.22 -2.30 -10.62
C GLU A 144 6.63 -1.87 -11.04
N VAL A 145 7.57 -2.81 -10.92
CA VAL A 145 8.91 -2.74 -11.50
C VAL A 145 8.87 -3.56 -12.79
N PRO A 146 8.68 -2.94 -13.97
CA PRO A 146 8.71 -3.64 -15.24
C PRO A 146 9.97 -4.49 -15.40
N SER A 147 9.86 -5.64 -16.06
CA SER A 147 11.00 -6.51 -16.37
C SER A 147 12.10 -5.83 -17.21
N THR A 148 11.76 -4.73 -17.88
CA THR A 148 12.66 -3.91 -18.70
C THR A 148 13.39 -2.81 -17.93
N THR A 149 13.07 -2.61 -16.65
CA THR A 149 13.71 -1.60 -15.79
C THR A 149 14.27 -2.23 -14.52
N ASN A 150 15.10 -1.47 -13.82
CA ASN A 150 15.60 -1.85 -12.50
C ASN A 150 14.79 -1.15 -11.39
N GLU A 151 14.94 -1.68 -10.17
CA GLU A 151 14.33 -1.13 -8.94
C GLU A 151 14.71 0.32 -8.68
N HIS A 152 15.91 0.75 -9.07
CA HIS A 152 16.36 2.14 -9.01
C HIS A 152 15.39 3.10 -9.69
N LYS A 153 15.15 2.93 -11.00
CA LYS A 153 14.23 3.81 -11.74
C LYS A 153 12.80 3.73 -11.22
N ALA A 154 12.38 2.55 -10.77
CA ALA A 154 11.07 2.37 -10.16
C ALA A 154 10.94 3.14 -8.84
N SER A 155 11.98 3.15 -8.00
CA SER A 155 12.02 3.93 -6.76
C SER A 155 11.89 5.42 -7.01
N LEU A 156 12.49 5.92 -8.09
CA LEU A 156 12.34 7.32 -8.45
C LEU A 156 10.88 7.65 -8.83
N ARG A 157 10.25 6.85 -9.69
CA ARG A 157 8.84 7.05 -10.04
C ARG A 157 7.92 6.92 -8.82
N LEU A 158 8.26 6.01 -7.92
CA LEU A 158 7.48 5.77 -6.71
C LEU A 158 7.53 6.95 -5.75
N LEU A 159 8.71 7.56 -5.56
CA LEU A 159 8.89 8.71 -4.68
C LEU A 159 8.38 10.04 -5.28
N GLU A 160 8.15 10.09 -6.59
CA GLU A 160 7.63 11.27 -7.27
C GLU A 160 6.27 11.72 -6.71
N GLY A 161 6.14 13.01 -6.42
CA GLY A 161 4.91 13.62 -5.90
C GLY A 161 4.58 13.31 -4.44
N LEU A 162 5.40 12.52 -3.73
CA LEU A 162 5.22 12.30 -2.30
C LEU A 162 5.68 13.51 -1.49
N ASN A 163 4.87 13.92 -0.52
CA ASN A 163 5.31 14.82 0.55
C ASN A 163 5.84 13.96 1.70
N LEU A 164 7.15 14.03 1.96
CA LEU A 164 7.83 13.26 2.99
C LEU A 164 8.19 14.12 4.21
N THR A 165 7.56 15.29 4.38
CA THR A 165 7.74 16.13 5.57
C THR A 165 7.52 15.31 6.84
N ASN A 166 8.49 15.37 7.76
CA ASN A 166 8.52 14.56 9.00
C ASN A 166 8.53 13.05 8.79
N GLN A 167 8.96 12.56 7.62
CA GLN A 167 9.08 11.12 7.33
C GLN A 167 10.55 10.72 7.18
N VAL A 168 10.89 9.51 7.62
CA VAL A 168 12.19 8.87 7.38
C VAL A 168 11.99 7.66 6.47
N ILE A 169 12.58 7.66 5.29
CA ILE A 169 12.63 6.47 4.43
C ILE A 169 13.72 5.51 4.92
N THR A 170 13.33 4.29 5.25
CA THR A 170 14.24 3.16 5.46
C THR A 170 14.18 2.26 4.23
N ALA A 171 15.33 1.86 3.70
CA ALA A 171 15.40 0.97 2.56
C ALA A 171 16.64 0.08 2.64
N ASP A 172 16.69 -0.97 1.84
CA ASP A 172 17.88 -1.80 1.72
C ASP A 172 19.06 -1.06 1.06
N ALA A 173 20.24 -1.69 1.09
CA ALA A 173 21.43 -1.11 0.50
C ALA A 173 21.39 -0.98 -1.03
N ALA A 174 20.49 -1.71 -1.73
CA ALA A 174 20.36 -1.61 -3.16
C ALA A 174 19.74 -0.27 -3.59
N PHE A 175 18.89 0.33 -2.75
CA PHE A 175 18.34 1.67 -2.94
C PHE A 175 19.28 2.81 -2.55
N MET A 176 20.51 2.51 -2.07
CA MET A 176 21.49 3.52 -1.72
C MET A 176 22.10 4.16 -2.98
N GLN A 177 21.36 5.09 -3.57
CA GLN A 177 21.73 5.80 -4.79
C GLN A 177 21.54 7.31 -4.60
N ARG A 178 22.46 8.09 -5.18
CA ARG A 178 22.55 9.54 -4.93
C ARG A 178 21.27 10.28 -5.32
N ASP A 179 20.70 9.96 -6.47
CA ASP A 179 19.47 10.57 -6.98
C ASP A 179 18.24 10.19 -6.15
N VAL A 180 18.13 8.94 -5.70
CA VAL A 180 17.08 8.49 -4.76
C VAL A 180 17.15 9.31 -3.46
N CYS A 181 18.34 9.40 -2.85
CA CYS A 181 18.56 10.19 -1.64
C CYS A 181 18.23 11.68 -1.84
N GLN A 182 18.67 12.25 -2.97
CA GLN A 182 18.36 13.64 -3.33
C GLN A 182 16.87 13.86 -3.50
N MET A 183 16.14 12.91 -4.07
CA MET A 183 14.69 13.05 -4.23
C MET A 183 13.96 13.00 -2.88
N ILE A 184 14.39 12.14 -1.97
CA ILE A 184 13.84 12.10 -0.61
C ILE A 184 14.02 13.46 0.08
N ILE A 185 15.22 14.05 -0.02
CA ILE A 185 15.49 15.39 0.53
C ILE A 185 14.64 16.46 -0.16
N ARG A 186 14.51 16.43 -1.49
CA ARG A 186 13.67 17.38 -2.24
C ARG A 186 12.21 17.30 -1.81
N ALA A 187 11.73 16.11 -1.49
CA ALA A 187 10.41 15.84 -0.92
C ALA A 187 10.28 16.20 0.58
N GLN A 188 11.26 16.90 1.16
CA GLN A 188 11.32 17.29 2.59
C GLN A 188 11.41 16.12 3.58
N GLY A 189 11.86 14.95 3.11
CA GLY A 189 12.05 13.76 3.92
C GLY A 189 13.49 13.54 4.37
N HIS A 190 13.63 12.61 5.30
CA HIS A 190 14.91 12.07 5.76
C HIS A 190 15.07 10.63 5.25
N TYR A 191 16.28 10.09 5.29
CA TYR A 191 16.52 8.68 4.94
C TYR A 191 17.53 8.03 5.88
N LEU A 192 17.32 6.74 6.13
CA LEU A 192 18.24 5.83 6.79
C LEU A 192 18.39 4.59 5.90
N ILE A 193 19.42 4.60 5.05
CA ILE A 193 19.69 3.55 4.09
C ILE A 193 21.11 3.05 4.35
N VAL A 194 21.26 1.75 4.57
CA VAL A 194 22.54 1.13 4.90
C VAL A 194 23.41 1.07 3.64
N LEU A 195 24.66 1.50 3.72
CA LEU A 195 25.64 1.32 2.64
C LEU A 195 26.21 -0.11 2.68
N LYS A 196 26.28 -0.78 1.53
CA LYS A 196 27.13 -1.97 1.36
C LYS A 196 28.57 -1.52 1.08
N ASP A 197 29.55 -2.28 1.59
CA ASP A 197 30.99 -1.96 1.55
C ASP A 197 31.58 -1.67 0.15
N ASN A 198 30.88 -2.05 -0.93
CA ASN A 198 31.37 -1.90 -2.30
C ASN A 198 30.95 -0.59 -3.01
N GLN A 199 30.33 0.36 -2.30
CA GLN A 199 30.01 1.69 -2.86
C GLN A 199 30.96 2.75 -2.29
N PRO A 200 31.49 3.67 -3.12
CA PRO A 200 32.30 4.77 -2.62
C PRO A 200 31.45 5.62 -1.67
N PRO A 201 31.94 5.92 -0.45
CA PRO A 201 31.16 6.63 0.53
C PRO A 201 30.73 8.00 -0.03
N PRO A 202 29.51 8.47 0.28
CA PRO A 202 29.11 9.84 -0.04
C PRO A 202 30.16 10.80 0.57
N THR A 203 30.50 11.85 -0.18
CA THR A 203 31.67 12.74 0.04
C THR A 203 31.67 13.50 1.38
N ARG A 204 30.75 13.20 2.28
CA ARG A 204 30.68 13.73 3.64
C ARG A 204 30.74 12.55 4.60
N ARG A 205 31.95 12.23 5.07
CA ARG A 205 32.15 11.41 6.27
C ARG A 205 31.35 12.08 7.41
N VAL A 206 30.32 11.40 7.90
CA VAL A 206 29.89 11.63 9.28
C VAL A 206 30.92 10.90 10.12
N SER A 207 31.80 11.65 10.78
CA SER A 207 32.77 11.10 11.72
C SER A 207 32.02 10.31 12.78
N ASN A 208 32.38 9.02 12.93
CA ASN A 208 31.93 8.17 14.02
C ASN A 208 32.16 8.89 15.35
N ALA A 209 31.09 9.32 16.01
CA ALA A 209 31.10 9.60 17.44
C ALA A 209 30.93 8.27 18.16
N SER A 210 31.99 7.47 18.21
CA SER A 210 32.04 6.27 19.03
C SER A 210 33.47 6.00 19.47
N GLN A 211 34.09 6.97 20.15
CA GLN A 211 35.14 6.76 21.15
C GLN A 211 35.13 7.96 22.12
N SER A 212 34.50 7.79 23.28
CA SER A 212 34.99 8.24 24.59
C SER A 212 33.82 8.23 25.57
N GLU A 213 33.81 7.24 26.45
CA GLU A 213 33.50 7.43 27.87
C GLU A 213 33.97 6.17 28.60
N SER A 214 35.09 6.37 29.31
CA SER A 214 35.64 5.70 30.50
C SER A 214 35.46 4.19 30.68
#